data_AF-A0A495ZA94-F1
#
_entry.id   AF-A0A495ZA94-F1
#
_cell.length_a   1.000
_cell.length_b   1.000
_cell.length_c   1.000
_cell.angle_alpha   90.00
_cell.angle_beta   90.00
_cell.angle_gamma   90.00
#
_symmetry.space_group_name_H-M   'P 1'
#
loop_
_entity.id
_entity.type
_entity.pdbx_description
1 polymer ?
#
loop_
_entity_poly.entity_id
_entity_poly.type
_entity_poly.pdbx_seq_one_letter_code
_entity_poly.pdbx_strand_id
1 'polypeptide(L)' 'MNTTSQTILEAFNQLPEIEKHALASEIIKQVAMLDFPPLTDEALTEIADALFVMHDEMETKDAETKSG' A
#
# COMPACT_ATOMS: atom_id res chain seq x y z
N MET A 1 6.44 3.50 -5.32
CA MET A 1 6.45 4.00 -3.93
C MET A 1 6.62 5.51 -3.98
N ASN A 2 5.78 6.29 -3.30
CA ASN A 2 5.94 7.75 -3.28
C ASN A 2 6.97 8.18 -2.23
N THR A 3 7.58 9.35 -2.44
CA THR A 3 8.59 9.95 -1.55
C THR A 3 8.12 10.05 -0.10
N THR A 4 6.81 10.30 0.12
CA THR A 4 6.19 10.40 1.44
C THR A 4 6.27 9.08 2.22
N SER A 5 6.04 7.94 1.56
CA SER A 5 6.08 6.63 2.20
C SER A 5 7.50 6.28 2.67
N GLN A 6 8.51 6.66 1.88
CA GLN A 6 9.91 6.45 2.23
C GLN A 6 10.34 7.31 3.41
N THR A 7 9.95 8.58 3.46
CA THR A 7 10.23 9.47 4.59
C THR A 7 9.60 8.95 5.89
N ILE A 8 8.38 8.40 5.83
CA ILE A 8 7.71 7.82 7.01
C ILE A 8 8.47 6.59 7.53
N LEU A 9 8.89 5.71 6.64
CA LEU A 9 9.67 4.51 7.00
C LEU A 9 11.03 4.86 7.58
N GLU A 10 11.68 5.89 7.02
CA GLU A 10 12.98 6.33 7.48
C GLU A 10 12.89 6.99 8.87
N ALA A 11 11.87 7.80 9.10
CA ALA A 11 11.56 8.34 10.42
C ALA A 11 11.27 7.23 11.45
N PHE A 12 10.51 6.19 11.07
CA PHE A 12 10.26 5.04 11.93
C PHE A 12 11.54 4.30 12.32
N ASN A 13 12.46 4.10 11.37
CA ASN A 13 13.70 3.38 11.61
C ASN A 13 14.64 4.09 12.61
N GLN A 14 14.54 5.41 12.71
CA GLN A 14 15.33 6.24 13.63
C GLN A 14 14.75 6.26 15.07
N LEU A 15 13.56 5.71 15.30
CA LEU A 15 12.97 5.67 16.63
C LEU A 15 13.71 4.70 17.57
N PRO A 16 13.78 4.98 18.87
CA PRO A 16 14.18 3.99 19.87
C PRO A 16 13.28 2.76 19.85
N GLU A 17 13.81 1.59 20.18
CA GLU A 17 13.04 0.33 20.17
C GLU A 17 11.76 0.39 21.01
N ILE A 18 11.80 1.05 22.17
CA ILE A 18 10.62 1.24 23.02
C ILE A 18 9.51 2.00 22.29
N GLU A 19 9.87 3.04 21.53
CA GLU A 19 8.91 3.83 20.76
C GLU A 19 8.39 3.08 19.55
N LYS A 20 9.24 2.29 18.87
CA LYS A 20 8.79 1.38 17.80
C LYS A 20 7.78 0.36 18.31
N HIS A 21 8.02 -0.23 19.48
CA HIS A 21 7.08 -1.17 20.08
C HIS A 21 5.75 -0.50 20.48
N ALA A 22 5.80 0.70 21.04
CA ALA A 22 4.59 1.46 21.37
C ALA A 22 3.77 1.78 20.12
N LEU A 23 4.43 2.24 19.04
CA LEU A 23 3.79 2.52 17.78
C LEU A 23 3.21 1.27 17.12
N ALA A 24 3.94 0.15 17.11
CA ALA A 24 3.44 -1.12 16.60
C ALA A 24 2.21 -1.59 17.38
N SER A 25 2.19 -1.43 18.71
CA SER A 25 1.04 -1.77 19.54
C SER A 25 -0.18 -0.91 19.21
N GLU A 26 0.00 0.38 18.95
CA GLU A 26 -1.11 1.28 18.58
C GLU A 26 -1.64 0.96 17.18
N ILE A 27 -0.76 0.67 16.21
CA ILE A 27 -1.16 0.21 14.87
C ILE A 27 -1.98 -1.08 14.98
N ILE A 28 -1.49 -2.08 15.72
CA ILE A 28 -2.21 -3.34 15.91
C ILE A 28 -3.57 -3.10 16.55
N LYS A 29 -3.64 -2.23 17.56
CA LYS A 29 -4.91 -1.90 18.23
C LYS A 29 -5.89 -1.26 17.26
N GLN A 30 -5.45 -0.32 16.43
CA GLN A 30 -6.30 0.32 15.43
C GLN A 30 -6.73 -0.66 14.34
N VAL A 31 -5.82 -1.51 13.86
CA VAL A 31 -6.11 -2.53 12.84
C VAL A 31 -7.05 -3.60 13.38
N ALA A 32 -6.89 -4.05 14.62
CA ALA A 32 -7.78 -5.02 15.25
C ALA A 32 -9.20 -4.48 15.47
N MET A 33 -9.37 -3.15 15.51
CA MET A 33 -10.68 -2.49 15.56
C MET A 33 -11.29 -2.29 14.17
N LEU A 34 -10.52 -2.46 13.10
CA LEU A 34 -11.05 -2.46 11.74
C LEU A 34 -11.67 -3.82 11.46
N ASP A 35 -12.99 -3.84 11.33
CA ASP A 35 -13.74 -5.02 10.94
C ASP A 35 -13.58 -5.21 9.42
N PHE A 36 -12.43 -5.77 9.02
CA PHE A 36 -12.21 -6.11 7.63
C PHE A 36 -13.01 -7.37 7.32
N PRO A 37 -13.93 -7.34 6.34
CA PRO A 37 -14.58 -8.56 5.89
C PRO A 37 -13.49 -9.54 5.44
N PRO A 38 -13.68 -10.85 5.67
CA PRO A 38 -12.72 -11.85 5.21
C PRO A 38 -12.48 -11.65 3.71
N LEU A 39 -11.20 -11.54 3.35
CA LEU A 39 -10.79 -11.39 1.96
C LEU A 39 -11.17 -12.67 1.21
N THR A 40 -12.19 -12.58 0.36
CA THR A 40 -12.67 -13.73 -0.41
C THR A 40 -11.85 -13.92 -1.69
N ASP A 41 -11.88 -15.12 -2.25
CA ASP A 41 -11.22 -15.44 -3.51
C ASP A 41 -11.79 -14.62 -4.67
N GLU A 42 -13.09 -14.31 -4.64
CA GLU A 42 -13.75 -13.43 -5.61
C GLU A 42 -13.21 -12.00 -5.49
N ALA A 43 -13.10 -11.47 -4.26
CA ALA A 43 -12.56 -10.13 -4.03
C ALA A 43 -11.09 -10.03 -4.49
N LEU A 44 -10.30 -11.09 -4.28
CA LEU A 44 -8.93 -11.16 -4.79
C LEU A 44 -8.88 -11.13 -6.32
N THR A 45 -9.80 -11.84 -6.97
CA THR A 45 -9.89 -11.90 -8.44
C THR A 45 -10.29 -10.53 -9.01
N GLU A 46 -11.30 -9.87 -8.43
CA GLU A 46 -11.72 -8.53 -8.85
C GLU A 46 -10.61 -7.49 -8.68
N ILE A 47 -9.87 -7.55 -7.56
CA ILE A 47 -8.73 -6.66 -7.32
C ILE A 47 -7.63 -6.92 -8.37
N ALA A 48 -7.35 -8.17 -8.69
CA ALA A 48 -6.35 -8.52 -9.69
C ALA A 48 -6.73 -7.97 -11.08
N ASP A 49 -7.97 -8.17 -11.51
CA ASP A 49 -8.48 -7.66 -12.80
C ASP A 49 -8.37 -6.13 -12.87
N ALA A 50 -8.75 -5.43 -11.79
CA ALA A 50 -8.63 -3.97 -11.72
C ALA A 50 -7.17 -3.50 -11.80
N LEU A 51 -6.24 -4.22 -11.19
CA LEU A 51 -4.81 -3.91 -11.27
C LEU A 51 -4.25 -4.12 -12.68
N PHE A 52 -4.65 -5.17 -13.38
CA PHE A 52 -4.23 -5.42 -14.76
C PHE A 52 -4.75 -4.33 -15.71
N VAL A 53 -6.03 -3.96 -15.61
CA VAL A 53 -6.61 -2.88 -16.42
C VAL A 53 -5.87 -1.56 -16.20
N MET A 54 -5.60 -1.22 -14.94
CA MET A 54 -4.85 -0.01 -14.60
C MET A 54 -3.42 -0.05 -15.17
N HIS A 55 -2.79 -1.22 -15.17
CA HIS A 55 -1.46 -1.41 -15.73
C HIS A 55 -1.45 -1.19 -17.26
N ASP A 56 -2.43 -1.75 -17.97
CA ASP A 56 -2.58 -1.56 -19.42
C ASP A 56 -2.82 -0.07 -19.77
N GLU A 57 -3.63 0.63 -18.98
CA GLU A 57 -3.84 2.08 -19.11
C GLU A 57 -2.57 2.91 -18.86
N MET A 58 -1.68 2.46 -17.97
CA MET A 58 -0.39 3.11 -17.75
C MET A 58 0.57 2.85 -18.91
N GLU A 59 0.63 1.63 -19.42
CA GLU A 59 1.50 1.28 -20.56
C GLU A 59 1.12 2.03 -21.83
N THR A 60 -0.17 2.17 -22.10
CA THR A 60 -0.68 2.96 -23.23
C THR A 60 -0.29 4.43 -23.13
N LYS A 61 -0.46 5.06 -21.96
CA LYS A 61 -0.01 6.44 -21.71
C LYS A 61 1.50 6.60 -21.87
N ASP A 62 2.29 5.64 -21.40
CA ASP A 62 3.75 5.65 -21.54
C ASP A 62 4.18 5.50 -23.01
N ALA A 63 3.47 4.67 -23.79
CA ALA A 63 3.72 4.47 -25.21
C ALA A 63 3.38 5.72 -26.04
N GLU A 64 2.29 6.41 -25.71
CA GLU A 64 1.90 7.70 -26.32
C GLU A 64 2.93 8.79 -26.00
N THR A 65 3.43 8.83 -24.77
CA THR A 65 4.43 9.83 -24.33
C THR A 65 5.81 9.62 -24.99
N LYS A 66 6.16 8.39 -25.37
CA LYS A 66 7.43 8.07 -26.06
C LYS A 66 7.38 8.23 -27.59
N SER A 67 6.20 8.45 -28.17
CA SER A 67 5.98 8.53 -29.62
C SER A 67 5.80 9.96 -30.15
N GLY A 68 5.92 10.98 -29.28
CA GLY A 68 5.94 12.41 -29.64
C GLY A 68 7.30 13.04 -29.41
#